data_AF-A0A523SN51-F1
#
_entry.id   AF-A0A523SN51-F1
#
_cell.length_a   1.000
_cell.length_b   1.000
_cell.length_c   1.000
_cell.angle_alpha   90.00
_cell.angle_beta   90.00
_cell.angle_gamma   90.00
#
_symmetry.space_group_name_H-M   'P 1'
#
loop_
_entity.id
_entity.type
_entity.pdbx_description
1 polymer ?
#
loop_
_entity_poly.entity_id
_entity_poly.type
_entity_poly.pdbx_seq_one_letter_code
_entity_poly.pdbx_strand_id
1 'polypeptide(L)' 'TAQIVDCDFEDLKIGQKVRIEFRKIFDEGESGILCYGYKFVLDE' A
#
# COMPACT_ATOMS: atom_id res chain seq x y z
N THR A 1 -9.69 3.21 -5.30
CA THR A 1 -9.50 2.19 -4.24
C THR A 1 -8.06 1.71 -4.25
N ALA A 2 -7.43 1.47 -3.10
CA ALA A 2 -6.03 1.03 -2.99
C ALA A 2 -5.82 0.19 -1.72
N GLN A 3 -4.63 -0.40 -1.58
CA GLN A 3 -4.27 -1.27 -0.44
C GLN A 3 -3.73 -0.44 0.74
N ILE A 4 -4.10 -0.86 1.96
CA ILE A 4 -3.41 -0.45 3.19
C ILE A 4 -2.32 -1.48 3.46
N VAL A 5 -1.11 -1.03 3.77
CA VAL A 5 0.07 -1.86 4.03
C VAL A 5 0.77 -1.40 5.30
N ASP A 6 1.69 -2.23 5.80
CA ASP A 6 2.52 -1.96 6.98
C ASP A 6 1.71 -1.69 8.26
N CYS A 7 0.64 -2.46 8.46
CA CYS A 7 -0.15 -2.47 9.69
C CYS A 7 -0.63 -3.87 10.05
N ASP A 8 -0.79 -4.14 11.34
CA ASP A 8 -1.43 -5.36 11.81
C ASP A 8 -2.96 -5.27 11.62
N PHE A 9 -3.59 -6.40 11.32
CA PHE A 9 -5.04 -6.45 11.09
C PHE A 9 -5.85 -6.04 12.32
N GLU A 10 -5.30 -6.21 13.52
CA GLU A 10 -5.94 -5.88 14.80
C GLU A 10 -5.99 -4.37 15.05
N ASP A 11 -5.04 -3.62 14.50
CA ASP A 11 -4.97 -2.16 14.63
C ASP A 11 -5.89 -1.44 13.65
N LEU A 12 -6.39 -2.14 12.63
CA LEU A 12 -7.11 -1.59 11.51
C LEU A 12 -8.59 -1.30 11.86
N LYS A 13 -8.96 -0.02 11.84
CA LYS A 13 -10.28 0.49 12.24
C LYS A 13 -10.80 1.52 11.25
N ILE A 14 -12.12 1.52 11.03
CA ILE A 14 -12.78 2.49 10.16
C ILE A 14 -12.61 3.89 10.76
N GLY A 15 -12.24 4.86 9.93
CA GLY A 15 -12.05 6.26 10.31
C GLY A 15 -10.62 6.61 10.73
N GLN A 16 -9.68 5.66 10.70
CA GLN A 16 -8.26 5.95 10.87
C GLN A 16 -7.73 6.83 9.74
N LYS A 17 -6.80 7.72 10.11
CA LYS A 17 -6.06 8.51 9.13
C LYS A 17 -5.00 7.64 8.47
N VAL A 18 -4.79 7.90 7.20
CA VAL A 18 -3.81 7.20 6.39
C VAL A 18 -3.06 8.20 5.53
N ARG A 19 -1.80 7.89 5.24
CA ARG A 19 -0.97 8.66 4.31
C ARG A 19 -0.62 7.83 3.09
N ILE A 20 -0.40 8.51 1.96
CA ILE A 20 0.03 7.88 0.71
C ILE A 20 1.53 7.59 0.77
N GLU A 21 1.90 6.40 0.31
CA GLU A 21 3.28 6.03 0.00
C GLU A 21 3.41 5.45 -1.40
N PHE A 22 4.56 5.72 -2.02
CA PHE A 22 4.92 5.16 -3.30
C PHE A 22 5.48 3.74 -3.10
N ARG A 23 4.86 2.75 -3.73
CA ARG A 23 5.23 1.34 -3.59
C ARG A 23 5.14 0.60 -4.92
N LYS A 24 5.91 -0.48 -5.05
CA LYS A 24 5.76 -1.45 -6.14
C LYS A 24 4.41 -2.16 -5.97
N ILE A 25 3.59 -2.16 -7.01
CA ILE A 25 2.25 -2.77 -7.00
C ILE A 25 2.34 -4.19 -7.55
N PHE A 26 2.94 -4.35 -8.73
CA PHE A 26 3.14 -5.66 -9.36
C PHE A 26 4.33 -5.64 -10.31
N ASP A 27 4.71 -6.84 -10.73
CA ASP A 27 5.83 -7.11 -11.63
C ASP A 27 5.29 -7.92 -12.81
N GLU A 28 5.61 -7.52 -14.05
CA GLU A 28 5.25 -8.28 -15.26
C GLU A 28 6.27 -9.38 -15.61
N GLY A 29 6.95 -9.92 -14.61
CA GLY A 29 7.83 -11.09 -14.72
C GLY A 29 9.31 -10.74 -14.73
N GLU A 30 10.18 -11.75 -14.82
CA GLU A 30 11.63 -11.59 -14.59
C GLU A 30 12.32 -10.57 -15.51
N SER A 31 11.79 -10.36 -16.73
CA SER A 31 12.26 -9.33 -17.67
C SER A 31 11.18 -8.30 -18.02
N GLY A 32 10.13 -8.21 -17.20
CA GLY A 32 8.97 -7.36 -17.41
C GLY A 32 9.12 -5.96 -16.80
N ILE A 33 7.99 -5.23 -16.79
CA ILE A 33 7.92 -3.87 -16.26
C ILE A 33 7.60 -3.90 -14.76
N LEU A 34 8.28 -3.04 -14.01
CA LEU A 34 7.95 -2.76 -12.62
C LEU A 34 6.86 -1.69 -12.57
N CYS A 35 5.67 -2.08 -12.13
CA CYS A 35 4.54 -1.18 -11.99
C CYS A 35 4.52 -0.60 -10.57
N TYR A 36 4.82 0.70 -10.46
CA TYR A 36 4.72 1.43 -9.20
C TYR A 36 3.44 2.26 -9.12
N GLY A 37 2.98 2.50 -7.90
CA GLY A 37 1.77 3.25 -7.63
C GLY A 37 1.69 3.65 -6.17
N TYR A 38 0.50 4.06 -5.75
CA TYR A 38 0.25 4.47 -4.38
C TYR A 38 -0.36 3.33 -3.55
N LYS A 39 0.14 3.17 -2.33
CA LYS A 39 -0.52 2.43 -1.25
C LYS A 39 -0.68 3.35 -0.05
N PHE A 40 -1.50 2.93 0.91
CA PHE A 40 -1.74 3.67 2.13
C PHE A 40 -1.05 3.00 3.30
N VAL A 41 -0.49 3.78 4.21
CA VAL A 41 -0.03 3.32 5.52
C VAL A 41 -0.79 4.09 6.59
N LEU A 42 -0.95 3.49 7.78
CA LEU A 42 -1.56 4.18 8.91
C LEU A 42 -0.73 5.43 9.24
N ASP A 43 -1.43 6.56 9.37
CA ASP A 43 -0.83 7.82 9.83
C ASP A 43 -0.75 7.76 11.37
N GLU A 44 0.40 8.15 11.94
CA GLU A 44 0.62 8.15 13.39
C GLU A 44 -0.35 9.07 14.15
#